data_AF-A0A533X3V2-F1
#
_entry.id   AF-A0A533X3V2-F1
#
_cell.length_a   1.000
_cell.length_b   1.000
_cell.length_c   1.000
_cell.angle_alpha   90.00
_cell.angle_beta   90.00
_cell.angle_gamma   90.00
#
_symmetry.space_group_name_H-M   'P 1'
#
loop_
_entity.id
_entity.type
_entity.pdbx_description
1 polymer ?
#
loop_
_entity_poly.entity_id
_entity_poly.type
_entity_poly.pdbx_seq_one_letter_code
_entity_poly.pdbx_strand_id
1 'polypeptide(L)' 'MKFLFVSVEALSTDLAWRLKQEGHDVKFYTRSESEKDVGDGFVEKVGAWEPLKDW' A
#
# COMPACT_ATOMS: atom_id res chain seq x y z
N MET A 1 12.62 -6.75 2.24
CA MET A 1 12.67 -5.91 1.02
C MET A 1 11.63 -4.82 1.18
N LYS A 2 11.78 -3.70 0.47
CA LYS A 2 10.83 -2.59 0.50
C LYS A 2 9.94 -2.66 -0.72
N PHE A 3 8.63 -2.55 -0.51
CA PHE A 3 7.63 -2.52 -1.56
C PHE A 3 6.76 -1.27 -1.39
N LEU A 4 6.57 -0.53 -2.49
CA LEU A 4 5.60 0.55 -2.60
C LEU A 4 4.55 0.13 -3.62
N PHE A 5 3.32 -0.06 -3.15
CA PHE A 5 2.16 -0.27 -4.01
C PHE A 5 1.58 1.10 -4.36
N VAL A 6 1.48 1.38 -5.65
CA VAL A 6 0.84 2.58 -6.20
C VAL A 6 -0.31 2.12 -7.06
N SER A 7 -1.54 2.36 -6.62
CA SER A 7 -2.73 1.89 -7.32
C SER A 7 -3.79 2.98 -7.49
N VAL A 8 -4.63 2.80 -8.51
CA VAL A 8 -5.83 3.64 -8.68
C VAL A 8 -6.92 3.18 -7.72
N GLU A 9 -7.14 1.87 -7.63
CA GLU A 9 -8.10 1.17 -6.75
C GLU A 9 -7.35 0.21 -5.80
N ALA A 10 -7.94 -0.17 -4.68
CA ALA A 10 -7.33 -0.96 -3.62
C ALA A 10 -7.34 -2.48 -3.87
N LEU A 11 -7.26 -2.90 -5.14
CA LEU A 11 -7.43 -4.29 -5.59
C LEU A 11 -6.23 -5.23 -5.32
N SER A 12 -5.15 -4.71 -4.74
CA SER A 12 -3.92 -5.47 -4.44
C SER A 12 -3.57 -5.50 -2.94
N THR A 13 -4.54 -5.14 -2.09
CA THR A 13 -4.35 -5.02 -0.64
C THR A 13 -4.05 -6.37 0.02
N ASP A 14 -4.62 -7.45 -0.50
CA ASP A 14 -4.36 -8.82 -0.05
C ASP A 14 -2.91 -9.23 -0.29
N LEU A 15 -2.36 -8.95 -1.48
CA LEU A 15 -0.95 -9.21 -1.79
C LEU A 15 -0.02 -8.36 -0.92
N ALA A 16 -0.34 -7.06 -0.76
CA ALA A 16 0.42 -6.17 0.10
C ALA A 16 0.44 -6.66 1.57
N TRP A 17 -0.69 -7.17 2.06
CA TRP A 17 -0.79 -7.76 3.39
C TRP A 17 0.06 -9.05 3.51
N ARG A 18 0.03 -9.94 2.51
CA ARG A 18 0.85 -11.16 2.50
C ARG A 18 2.34 -10.86 2.56
N LEU A 19 2.84 -9.92 1.76
CA LEU A 19 4.26 -9.52 1.79
C LEU A 19 4.66 -8.95 3.16
N LYS A 20 3.77 -8.18 3.80
CA LYS A 20 4.00 -7.69 5.16
C LYS A 20 4.07 -8.83 6.18
N GLN A 21 3.20 -9.84 6.06
CA GLN A 21 3.25 -11.03 6.92
C GLN A 21 4.55 -11.84 6.74
N GLU A 22 5.14 -11.81 5.54
CA GLU A 22 6.43 -12.44 5.23
C GLU A 22 7.63 -11.62 5.74
N GLY A 23 7.39 -10.48 6.41
CA GLY A 23 8.43 -9.65 7.03
C GLY A 23 9.03 -8.60 6.09
N HIS A 24 8.35 -8.24 5.01
CA HIS A 24 8.74 -7.13 4.14
C HIS A 24 8.16 -5.79 4.61
N ASP A 25 8.87 -4.71 4.30
CA ASP A 25 8.40 -3.35 4.53
C ASP A 25 7.48 -2.95 3.38
N VAL A 26 6.21 -2.66 3.67
CA VAL A 26 5.18 -2.42 2.65
C VAL A 26 4.49 -1.09 2.90
N LYS A 27 4.48 -0.23 1.88
CA LYS A 27 3.67 0.98 1.81
C LYS A 27 2.62 0.86 0.71
N PHE A 28 1.46 1.45 0.92
CA PHE A 28 0.33 1.36 0.01
C PHE A 28 -0.29 2.73 -0.27
N TYR A 29 -0.42 3.09 -1.53
CA TYR A 29 -1.12 4.28 -2.00
C TYR A 29 -2.29 3.88 -2.91
N THR A 30 -3.47 4.41 -2.61
CA THR A 30 -4.67 4.31 -3.46
C THR A 30 -5.12 5.70 -3.85
N ARG A 31 -5.37 5.94 -5.14
CA ARG A 31 -5.91 7.22 -5.62
C ARG A 31 -7.41 7.37 -5.36
N SER A 32 -8.17 6.28 -5.44
CA SER A 32 -9.63 6.28 -5.25
C SER A 32 -10.00 6.70 -3.83
N GLU A 33 -10.67 7.84 -3.69
CA GLU A 33 -11.11 8.38 -2.39
C GLU A 33 -12.11 7.45 -1.69
N SER A 34 -12.99 6.79 -2.45
CA SER A 34 -14.01 5.89 -1.91
C SER A 34 -13.45 4.56 -1.39
N GLU A 35 -12.18 4.27 -1.67
CA GLU A 35 -11.50 3.03 -1.24
C GLU A 35 -10.31 3.32 -0.35
N LYS A 36 -10.18 4.56 0.16
CA LYS A 36 -9.07 4.91 1.03
C LYS A 36 -9.03 4.05 2.27
N ASP A 37 -10.16 3.63 2.81
CA ASP A 37 -10.28 2.80 4.02
C ASP A 37 -9.94 1.32 3.79
N VAL A 38 -9.93 0.86 2.54
CA VAL A 38 -9.56 -0.51 2.20
C VAL A 38 -8.10 -0.76 2.59
N GLY A 39 -7.88 -1.80 3.40
CA GLY A 39 -6.55 -2.15 3.91
C GLY A 39 -6.17 -1.49 5.22
N ASP A 40 -7.05 -0.69 5.83
CA ASP A 40 -6.81 -0.13 7.16
C ASP A 40 -6.57 -1.22 8.22
N GLY A 41 -5.52 -1.01 9.02
CA GLY A 41 -5.03 -1.98 9.99
C GLY A 41 -4.22 -3.14 9.39
N PHE A 42 -4.31 -3.39 8.08
CA PHE A 42 -3.54 -4.45 7.41
C PHE A 42 -2.20 -3.93 6.88
N VAL A 43 -2.20 -2.81 6.16
CA VAL A 43 -1.01 -2.25 5.47
C VAL A 43 -0.72 -0.80 5.91
N GLU A 44 0.53 -0.36 5.79
CA GLU A 44 0.88 1.04 6.04
C GLU A 44 0.50 1.88 4.81
N LYS A 45 -0.50 2.75 4.95
CA LYS A 45 -0.94 3.61 3.84
C LYS A 45 -0.20 4.93 3.82
N VAL A 46 0.00 5.48 2.63
CA VAL A 46 0.59 6.81 2.42
C VAL A 46 -0.35 7.71 1.61
N GLY A 47 -0.34 9.01 1.91
CA GLY A 47 -1.18 9.99 1.21
C GLY A 47 -0.62 10.49 -0.12
N ALA A 48 0.69 10.30 -0.36
CA ALA A 48 1.38 10.61 -1.60
C ALA A 48 2.53 9.61 -1.80
N TRP A 49 2.72 9.16 -3.03
CA TRP A 49 3.69 8.10 -3.34
C TRP A 49 4.92 8.65 -4.08
N GLU A 50 4.79 9.77 -4.79
CA GLU A 50 5.84 10.38 -5.60
C GLU A 50 7.11 10.72 -4.80
N PRO A 51 7.02 11.26 -3.55
CA PRO A 51 8.20 11.49 -2.71
C PRO A 51 8.89 10.19 -2.25
N LEU A 52 8.24 9.03 -2.43
CA LEU A 52 8.71 7.72 -2.00
C LEU A 52 9.17 6.86 -3.18
N LYS A 53 9.43 7.45 -4.35
CA LYS A 53 9.87 6.72 -5.56
C LYS A 53 11.15 5.89 -5.38
N ASP A 54 12.02 6.30 -4.45
CA ASP A 54 13.30 5.63 -4.14
C ASP A 54 13.16 4.67 -2.94
N TRP A 55 11.91 4.40 -2.51
CA TRP A 55 11.59 3.46 -1.44
C TRP A 55 12.00 2.03 -1.79
#